data_AF-A0A7S3BY68-F1
#
_entry.id   AF-A0A7S3BY68-F1
#
_cell.length_a   1.000
_cell.length_b   1.000
_cell.length_c   1.000
_cell.angle_alpha   90.00
_cell.angle_beta   90.00
_cell.angle_gamma   90.00
#
_symmetry.space_group_name_H-M   'P 1'
#
loop_
_entity.id
_entity.type
_entity.pdbx_description
1 polymer ?
#
loop_
_entity_poly.entity_id
_entity_poly.type
_entity_poly.pdbx_seq_one_letter_code
_entity_poly.pdbx_strand_id
1 'polypeptide(L)'
;GATAGQSKGKGNFKEKQQGQHKGIDPIIMWNDPAVISSLHDFYGIAADKFPFETNLLVRSVDAKPKRVYYVSEPVRRIMEINASTHELKVVVVGIKLFERQEVKGATVPCSYRLAQEGLGMLDRLMTKQVVRLSLKEMHDILAARSLPRHHFEGHTGEQLDACYQGCCVIRLREGETLPPGTVEGAAPLAVTCWKGPASLNLLIPATEAFVILEQLGGEKPKKTGYNGEKGKQAQQGKPAAAAEGDASDATVKAEATADGAEPEATAPAAAPEAE
;
A
#
# COMPACT_ATOMS: atom_id res chain seq x y z
N GLY A 1 28.62 42.10 -39.08
CA GLY A 1 28.50 40.68 -38.76
C GLY A 1 29.48 40.34 -37.65
N ALA A 2 29.00 39.53 -36.68
CA ALA A 2 29.74 38.67 -35.76
C ALA A 2 30.75 39.31 -34.78
N THR A 3 30.79 39.02 -33.47
CA THR A 3 29.86 38.48 -32.45
C THR A 3 30.69 38.56 -31.16
N ALA A 4 30.22 39.31 -30.17
CA ALA A 4 30.82 39.36 -28.84
C ALA A 4 30.43 38.09 -28.07
N GLY A 5 31.41 37.26 -27.72
CA GLY A 5 31.22 36.08 -26.89
C GLY A 5 30.90 36.48 -25.46
N GLN A 6 29.63 36.39 -25.08
CA GLN A 6 29.15 36.52 -23.72
C GLN A 6 29.70 35.36 -22.85
N SER A 7 30.41 35.72 -21.78
CA SER A 7 30.75 34.82 -20.68
C SER A 7 29.47 34.31 -20.03
N LYS A 8 29.22 33.01 -20.15
CA LYS A 8 28.06 32.33 -19.58
C LYS A 8 28.09 32.40 -18.05
N GLY A 9 26.99 32.85 -17.46
CA GLY A 9 26.76 32.86 -16.03
C GLY A 9 26.95 31.46 -15.43
N LYS A 10 27.82 31.39 -14.41
CA LYS A 10 27.91 30.24 -13.52
C LYS A 10 26.59 30.14 -12.76
N GLY A 11 25.69 29.28 -13.25
CA GLY A 11 24.53 28.85 -12.48
C GLY A 11 25.03 28.13 -11.24
N ASN A 12 24.74 28.68 -10.06
CA ASN A 12 24.90 27.99 -8.78
C ASN A 12 23.99 26.75 -8.79
N PHE A 13 24.52 25.61 -9.25
CA PHE A 13 24.00 24.32 -8.83
C PHE A 13 24.26 24.26 -7.32
N LYS A 14 23.20 24.50 -6.54
CA LYS A 14 23.20 24.09 -5.13
C LYS A 14 23.37 22.58 -5.14
N GLU A 15 24.61 22.14 -4.92
CA GLU A 15 24.95 20.79 -4.54
C GLU A 15 24.03 20.44 -3.37
N LYS A 16 22.99 19.62 -3.63
CA LYS A 16 22.20 19.02 -2.55
C LYS A 16 23.24 18.29 -1.72
N GLN A 17 23.52 18.80 -0.52
CA GLN A 17 24.29 18.07 0.47
C GLN A 17 23.66 16.69 0.56
N GLN A 18 24.31 15.71 -0.05
CA GLN A 18 23.96 14.31 0.14
C GLN A 18 24.24 14.09 1.62
N GLY A 19 23.18 14.07 2.42
CA GLY A 19 23.26 13.63 3.81
C GLY A 19 23.92 12.26 3.87
N GLN A 20 24.24 11.82 5.09
CA GLN A 20 24.92 10.56 5.38
C GLN A 20 24.30 9.31 4.69
N HIS A 21 23.10 9.43 4.13
CA HIS A 21 22.41 8.40 3.37
C HIS A 21 22.52 8.72 1.88
N LYS A 22 23.44 8.02 1.20
CA LYS A 22 23.85 8.14 -0.22
C LYS A 22 22.69 8.08 -1.23
N GLY A 23 21.80 9.07 -1.25
CA GLY A 23 20.66 9.19 -2.16
C GLY A 23 19.44 8.32 -1.85
N ILE A 24 19.42 7.57 -0.74
CA ILE A 24 18.27 6.75 -0.31
C ILE A 24 17.77 7.29 1.02
N ASP A 25 16.50 7.68 1.10
CA ASP A 25 15.90 8.17 2.35
C ASP A 25 15.96 7.09 3.45
N PRO A 26 16.26 7.48 4.70
CA PRO A 26 16.32 6.53 5.80
C PRO A 26 14.96 5.91 6.07
N ILE A 27 14.99 4.67 6.56
CA ILE A 27 13.84 4.07 7.21
C ILE A 27 13.97 4.35 8.71
N ILE A 28 12.97 5.02 9.27
CA ILE A 28 12.95 5.39 10.68
C ILE A 28 11.71 4.84 11.36
N MET A 29 11.83 4.58 12.66
CA MET A 29 10.69 4.30 13.52
C MET A 29 9.74 5.49 13.51
N TRP A 30 8.45 5.23 13.40
CA TRP A 30 7.43 6.27 13.36
C TRP A 30 6.38 6.05 14.44
N ASN A 31 6.22 7.07 15.28
CA ASN A 31 5.23 7.10 16.32
C ASN A 31 4.68 8.53 16.41
N ASP A 32 3.54 8.76 15.76
CA ASP A 32 2.73 9.96 15.92
C ASP A 32 1.47 9.58 16.71
N PRO A 33 1.40 9.90 18.02
CA PRO A 33 0.29 9.49 18.88
C PRO A 33 -1.08 9.97 18.38
N ALA A 34 -1.14 11.16 17.77
CA ALA A 34 -2.40 11.72 17.28
C ALA A 34 -2.90 10.95 16.04
N VAL A 35 -1.99 10.61 15.13
CA VAL A 35 -2.34 9.80 13.96
C VAL A 35 -2.67 8.36 14.37
N ILE A 36 -1.89 7.76 15.27
CA ILE A 36 -2.13 6.40 15.76
C ILE A 36 -3.48 6.29 16.46
N SER A 37 -3.84 7.25 17.32
CA SER A 37 -5.17 7.32 17.92
C SER A 37 -6.26 7.40 16.84
N SER A 38 -6.08 8.27 15.84
CA SER A 38 -7.01 8.39 14.72
C SER A 38 -7.18 7.06 13.95
N LEU A 39 -6.11 6.28 13.75
CA LEU A 39 -6.17 4.97 13.10
C LEU A 39 -7.00 3.97 13.92
N HIS A 40 -6.75 3.88 15.22
CA HIS A 40 -7.54 3.03 16.13
C HIS A 40 -9.01 3.41 16.12
N ASP A 41 -9.31 4.70 16.28
CA ASP A 41 -10.68 5.20 16.40
C ASP A 41 -11.47 5.09 15.10
N PHE A 42 -10.83 5.37 13.96
CA PHE A 42 -11.47 5.37 12.65
C PHE A 42 -11.77 3.95 12.17
N TYR A 43 -10.83 3.02 12.30
CA TYR A 43 -11.01 1.63 11.87
C TYR A 43 -11.60 0.72 12.97
N GLY A 44 -11.69 1.22 14.21
CA GLY A 44 -12.18 0.45 15.35
C GLY A 44 -11.28 -0.73 15.67
N ILE A 45 -9.97 -0.55 15.58
CA ILE A 45 -8.97 -1.55 15.96
C ILE A 45 -8.58 -1.26 17.40
N ALA A 46 -8.69 -2.22 18.31
CA ALA A 46 -8.31 -2.00 19.71
C ALA A 46 -6.78 -1.96 19.87
N ALA A 47 -6.28 -1.08 20.73
CA ALA A 47 -4.84 -0.86 20.95
C ALA A 47 -4.10 -2.10 21.46
N ASP A 48 -4.78 -2.99 22.18
CA ASP A 48 -4.23 -4.26 22.65
C ASP A 48 -4.16 -5.35 21.56
N LYS A 49 -4.78 -5.14 20.39
CA LYS A 49 -4.87 -6.13 19.31
C LYS A 49 -3.84 -5.95 18.21
N PHE A 50 -3.29 -4.75 18.05
CA PHE A 50 -2.29 -4.49 17.01
C PHE A 50 -1.32 -3.38 17.45
N PRO A 51 0.01 -3.60 17.38
CA PRO A 51 1.00 -2.71 18.00
C PRO A 51 1.41 -1.54 17.08
N PHE A 52 0.49 -0.61 16.80
CA PHE A 52 0.79 0.58 15.98
C PHE A 52 1.85 1.50 16.64
N GLU A 53 1.90 1.55 17.97
CA GLU A 53 2.77 2.44 18.74
C GLU A 53 4.26 2.08 18.62
N THR A 54 4.56 0.81 18.37
CA THR A 54 5.93 0.32 18.42
C THR A 54 6.44 -0.19 17.08
N ASN A 55 5.57 -0.66 16.18
CA ASN A 55 6.02 -1.47 15.03
C ASN A 55 5.82 -0.78 13.67
N LEU A 56 5.61 0.53 13.67
CA LEU A 56 5.47 1.31 12.45
C LEU A 56 6.79 1.97 12.03
N LEU A 57 7.06 1.91 10.73
CA LEU A 57 8.24 2.49 10.08
C LEU A 57 7.81 3.35 8.91
N VAL A 58 8.63 4.36 8.59
CA VAL A 58 8.43 5.24 7.44
C VAL A 58 9.73 5.46 6.71
N ARG A 59 9.63 5.67 5.40
CA ARG A 59 10.74 6.09 4.53
C ARG A 59 10.60 7.55 4.19
N SER A 60 10.74 8.39 5.20
CA SER A 60 10.81 9.85 5.05
C SER A 60 11.11 10.45 6.42
N VAL A 61 11.78 11.59 6.43
CA VAL A 61 11.90 12.46 7.61
C VAL A 61 10.76 13.50 7.69
N ASP A 62 9.81 13.45 6.75
CA ASP A 62 8.63 14.31 6.74
C ASP A 62 7.78 14.11 7.99
N ALA A 63 7.28 15.21 8.54
CA ALA A 63 6.34 15.17 9.67
C ALA A 63 5.05 14.38 9.36
N LYS A 64 4.68 14.30 8.08
CA LYS A 64 3.50 13.56 7.60
C LYS A 64 3.94 12.56 6.53
N PRO A 65 4.37 11.35 6.88
CA PRO A 65 4.91 10.39 5.93
C PRO A 65 3.86 9.97 4.89
N LYS A 66 4.27 9.80 3.63
CA LYS A 66 3.36 9.36 2.55
C LYS A 66 2.88 7.92 2.73
N ARG A 67 3.72 7.06 3.28
CA ARG A 67 3.48 5.62 3.45
C ARG A 67 3.97 5.18 4.82
N VAL A 68 3.21 4.31 5.46
CA VAL A 68 3.52 3.73 6.76
C VAL A 68 3.57 2.22 6.61
N TYR A 69 4.67 1.64 7.07
CA TYR A 69 4.96 0.23 6.98
C TYR A 69 4.91 -0.40 8.37
N TYR A 70 4.50 -1.65 8.43
CA TYR A 70 4.56 -2.47 9.63
C TYR A 70 5.62 -3.54 9.52
N VAL A 71 6.30 -3.80 10.63
CA VAL A 71 7.24 -4.92 10.77
C VAL A 71 6.97 -5.73 12.02
N SER A 72 7.45 -6.97 12.05
CA SER A 72 7.51 -7.74 13.30
C SER A 72 8.55 -7.15 14.27
N GLU A 73 8.42 -7.48 15.55
CA GLU A 73 9.32 -7.00 16.61
C GLU A 73 10.80 -7.38 16.39
N PRO A 74 11.16 -8.59 15.91
CA PRO A 74 12.55 -8.90 15.57
C PRO A 74 13.11 -8.02 14.44
N VAL A 75 12.30 -7.75 13.40
CA VAL A 75 12.72 -6.89 12.29
C VAL A 75 12.86 -5.45 12.76
N ARG A 76 11.95 -4.96 13.60
CA ARG A 76 12.07 -3.65 14.25
C ARG A 76 13.41 -3.50 14.96
N ARG A 77 13.79 -4.49 15.78
CA ARG A 77 15.06 -4.48 16.52
C ARG A 77 16.29 -4.46 15.59
N ILE A 78 16.25 -5.19 14.49
CA ILE A 78 17.30 -5.11 13.46
C ILE A 78 17.37 -3.70 12.86
N MET A 79 16.22 -3.09 12.57
CA MET A 79 16.16 -1.72 12.05
C MET A 79 16.69 -0.69 13.06
N GLU A 80 16.41 -0.85 14.35
CA GLU A 80 16.94 -0.01 15.43
C GLU A 80 18.47 -0.10 15.51
N ILE A 81 19.03 -1.32 15.45
CA ILE A 81 20.49 -1.53 15.42
C ILE A 81 21.07 -0.88 14.16
N ASN A 82 20.50 -1.16 12.99
CA ASN A 82 20.97 -0.63 11.72
C ASN A 82 20.89 0.90 11.64
N ALA A 83 19.97 1.54 12.37
CA ALA A 83 19.89 2.99 12.44
C ALA A 83 21.14 3.62 13.09
N SER A 84 21.87 2.86 13.91
CA SER A 84 23.13 3.30 14.54
C SER A 84 24.37 2.81 13.81
N THR A 85 24.34 1.61 13.21
CA THR A 85 25.53 1.01 12.56
C THR A 85 25.64 1.36 11.08
N HIS A 86 24.51 1.65 10.42
CA HIS A 86 24.42 1.92 8.97
C HIS A 86 25.00 0.82 8.08
N GLU A 87 25.02 -0.43 8.55
CA GLU A 87 25.60 -1.58 7.85
C GLU A 87 24.71 -2.10 6.71
N LEU A 88 23.39 -1.92 6.83
CA LEU A 88 22.40 -2.39 5.87
C LEU A 88 21.82 -1.23 5.05
N LYS A 89 21.85 -1.40 3.72
CA LYS A 89 21.10 -0.59 2.77
C LYS A 89 19.75 -1.25 2.49
N VAL A 90 18.73 -0.85 3.24
CA VAL A 90 17.40 -1.47 3.16
C VAL A 90 16.58 -0.85 2.04
N VAL A 91 16.31 -1.62 0.98
CA VAL A 91 15.52 -1.15 -0.19
C VAL A 91 14.01 -1.27 0.05
N VAL A 92 13.56 -2.30 0.75
CA VAL A 92 12.15 -2.52 1.14
C VAL A 92 12.14 -3.13 2.53
N VAL A 93 11.13 -2.81 3.34
CA VAL A 93 10.93 -3.43 4.66
C VAL A 93 9.44 -3.55 4.97
N GLY A 94 9.07 -4.67 5.58
CA GLY A 94 7.74 -4.87 6.13
C GLY A 94 6.62 -4.87 5.08
N ILE A 95 5.41 -4.60 5.57
CA ILE A 95 4.18 -4.54 4.77
C ILE A 95 3.63 -3.12 4.87
N LYS A 96 3.25 -2.50 3.76
CA LYS A 96 2.62 -1.18 3.81
C LYS A 96 1.23 -1.32 4.39
N LEU A 97 0.98 -0.71 5.55
CA LEU A 97 -0.36 -0.69 6.12
C LEU A 97 -1.14 0.52 5.64
N PHE A 98 -0.51 1.69 5.58
CA PHE A 98 -1.24 2.93 5.32
C PHE A 98 -0.56 3.81 4.28
N GLU A 99 -1.39 4.57 3.56
CA GLU A 99 -0.96 5.65 2.70
C GLU A 99 -1.66 6.94 3.09
N ARG A 100 -0.93 8.05 3.07
CA ARG A 100 -1.51 9.37 3.37
C ARG A 100 -2.51 9.75 2.27
N GLN A 101 -3.73 10.07 2.69
CA GLN A 101 -4.85 10.44 1.83
C GLN A 101 -5.54 11.67 2.44
N GLU A 102 -5.05 12.85 2.10
CA GLU A 102 -5.67 14.12 2.52
C GLU A 102 -6.66 14.60 1.45
N VAL A 103 -7.87 14.96 1.88
CA VAL A 103 -8.90 15.54 1.01
C VAL A 103 -8.94 17.04 1.23
N LYS A 104 -8.80 17.82 0.15
CA LYS A 104 -8.91 19.28 0.22
C LYS A 104 -10.37 19.67 0.43
N GLY A 105 -10.63 20.51 1.43
CA GLY A 105 -11.95 21.09 1.65
C GLY A 105 -12.99 20.19 2.32
N ALA A 106 -12.60 18.99 2.78
CA ALA A 106 -13.46 18.11 3.57
C ALA A 106 -12.74 17.67 4.84
N THR A 107 -13.42 17.73 5.97
CA THR A 107 -12.90 17.25 7.26
C THR A 107 -13.09 15.74 7.33
N VAL A 108 -12.13 14.99 6.79
CA VAL A 108 -12.08 13.53 6.95
C VAL A 108 -11.38 13.24 8.29
N PRO A 109 -11.97 12.45 9.19
CA PRO A 109 -11.44 12.24 10.54
C PRO A 109 -10.11 11.48 10.58
N CYS A 110 -9.75 10.77 9.51
CA CYS A 110 -8.48 10.08 9.37
C CYS A 110 -7.79 10.48 8.06
N SER A 111 -6.52 10.91 8.18
CA SER A 111 -5.68 11.37 7.05
C SER A 111 -4.94 10.24 6.34
N TYR A 112 -5.14 9.00 6.76
CA TYR A 112 -4.50 7.80 6.22
C TYR A 112 -5.55 6.81 5.75
N ARG A 113 -5.32 6.24 4.56
CA ARG A 113 -6.11 5.12 4.04
C ARG A 113 -5.35 3.82 4.24
N LEU A 114 -6.08 2.76 4.54
CA LEU A 114 -5.59 1.39 4.53
C LEU A 114 -5.12 1.02 3.12
N ALA A 115 -3.92 0.47 3.02
CA ALA A 115 -3.41 -0.10 1.79
C ALA A 115 -3.94 -1.52 1.62
N GLN A 116 -4.25 -1.90 0.38
CA GLN A 116 -4.77 -3.23 0.06
C GLN A 116 -3.82 -4.36 0.52
N GLU A 117 -2.50 -4.15 0.42
CA GLU A 117 -1.50 -5.14 0.86
C GLU A 117 -1.48 -5.37 2.38
N GLY A 118 -1.83 -4.34 3.17
CA GLY A 118 -1.93 -4.44 4.63
C GLY A 118 -3.28 -4.97 5.13
N LEU A 119 -4.26 -5.09 4.24
CA LEU A 119 -5.62 -5.47 4.61
C LEU A 119 -5.69 -6.86 5.25
N GLY A 120 -4.94 -7.84 4.73
CA GLY A 120 -4.93 -9.19 5.29
C GLY A 120 -4.52 -9.27 6.76
N MET A 121 -3.73 -8.30 7.24
CA MET A 121 -3.33 -8.23 8.65
C MET A 121 -4.39 -7.58 9.55
N LEU A 122 -5.11 -6.58 9.02
CA LEU A 122 -6.00 -5.72 9.82
C LEU A 122 -7.47 -6.10 9.70
N ASP A 123 -7.88 -6.75 8.60
CA ASP A 123 -9.29 -7.00 8.27
C ASP A 123 -10.06 -7.61 9.44
N ARG A 124 -9.55 -8.70 10.04
CA ARG A 124 -10.23 -9.39 11.15
C ARG A 124 -10.28 -8.59 12.46
N LEU A 125 -9.46 -7.56 12.60
CA LEU A 125 -9.37 -6.72 13.79
C LEU A 125 -10.25 -5.46 13.69
N MET A 126 -10.70 -5.12 12.48
CA MET A 126 -11.52 -3.93 12.22
C MET A 126 -12.97 -4.12 12.66
N THR A 127 -13.48 -3.15 13.42
CA THR A 127 -14.89 -3.10 13.85
C THR A 127 -15.67 -1.93 13.24
N LYS A 128 -14.98 -0.94 12.66
CA LYS A 128 -15.58 0.23 11.97
C LYS A 128 -15.09 0.33 10.53
N GLN A 129 -15.76 1.16 9.72
CA GLN A 129 -15.44 1.36 8.31
C GLN A 129 -15.49 0.06 7.49
N VAL A 130 -16.35 -0.88 7.88
CA VAL A 130 -16.58 -2.15 7.19
C VAL A 130 -18.00 -2.18 6.65
N VAL A 131 -18.15 -2.52 5.38
CA VAL A 131 -19.44 -2.61 4.68
C VAL A 131 -19.57 -4.00 4.06
N ARG A 132 -20.70 -4.66 4.25
CA ARG A 132 -20.97 -6.02 3.76
C ARG A 132 -21.93 -5.97 2.58
N LEU A 133 -21.43 -6.38 1.44
CA LEU A 133 -22.14 -6.42 0.16
C LEU A 133 -22.74 -7.81 -0.09
N SER A 134 -23.89 -7.84 -0.73
CA SER A 134 -24.33 -9.04 -1.44
C SER A 134 -23.36 -9.39 -2.58
N LEU A 135 -23.41 -10.63 -3.08
CA LEU A 135 -22.57 -11.03 -4.21
C LEU A 135 -22.82 -10.15 -5.45
N LYS A 136 -24.08 -9.79 -5.71
CA LYS A 136 -24.44 -8.91 -6.82
C LYS A 136 -23.81 -7.52 -6.67
N GLU A 137 -23.93 -6.89 -5.50
CA GLU A 137 -23.34 -5.57 -5.26
C GLU A 137 -21.81 -5.61 -5.37
N MET A 138 -21.18 -6.70 -4.91
CA MET A 138 -19.75 -6.94 -5.06
C MET A 138 -19.35 -7.04 -6.53
N HIS A 139 -20.08 -7.80 -7.35
CA HIS A 139 -19.85 -7.87 -8.79
C HIS A 139 -19.99 -6.50 -9.46
N ASP A 140 -21.06 -5.78 -9.15
CA ASP A 140 -21.35 -4.47 -9.73
C ASP A 140 -20.19 -3.48 -9.45
N ILE A 141 -19.71 -3.40 -8.21
CA ILE A 141 -18.62 -2.46 -7.85
C ILE A 141 -17.26 -2.90 -8.40
N LEU A 142 -16.97 -4.20 -8.45
CA LEU A 142 -15.73 -4.72 -9.04
C LEU A 142 -15.65 -4.46 -10.54
N ALA A 143 -16.78 -4.57 -11.24
CA ALA A 143 -16.87 -4.28 -12.66
C ALA A 143 -16.84 -2.77 -12.95
N ALA A 144 -17.65 -1.97 -12.24
CA ALA A 144 -17.80 -0.54 -12.49
C ALA A 144 -16.68 0.31 -11.87
N ARG A 145 -16.00 -0.19 -10.83
CA ARG A 145 -14.97 0.46 -10.01
C ARG A 145 -15.42 1.70 -9.22
N SER A 146 -16.51 2.33 -9.63
CA SER A 146 -17.15 3.46 -8.98
C SER A 146 -18.65 3.33 -9.16
N LEU A 147 -19.40 3.37 -8.07
CA LEU A 147 -20.86 3.36 -8.09
C LEU A 147 -21.41 4.52 -7.27
N PRO A 148 -22.54 5.12 -7.69
CA PRO A 148 -23.19 6.15 -6.92
C PRO A 148 -23.76 5.58 -5.61
N ARG A 149 -23.84 6.39 -4.56
CA ARG A 149 -24.33 5.98 -3.24
C ARG A 149 -25.71 5.32 -3.31
N HIS A 150 -26.61 5.81 -4.14
CA HIS A 150 -27.97 5.27 -4.29
C HIS A 150 -28.03 3.88 -4.93
N HIS A 151 -26.92 3.36 -5.47
CA HIS A 151 -26.85 1.96 -5.93
C HIS A 151 -26.97 0.97 -4.77
N PHE A 152 -26.58 1.40 -3.56
CA PHE A 152 -26.51 0.55 -2.37
C PHE A 152 -27.70 0.85 -1.44
N GLU A 153 -28.62 -0.10 -1.31
CA GLU A 153 -29.83 0.06 -0.52
C GLU A 153 -29.92 -0.97 0.62
N GLY A 154 -30.93 -0.83 1.49
CA GLY A 154 -31.13 -1.70 2.64
C GLY A 154 -29.88 -1.80 3.52
N HIS A 155 -29.50 -3.03 3.86
CA HIS A 155 -28.37 -3.31 4.76
C HIS A 155 -27.04 -2.67 4.33
N THR A 156 -26.71 -2.68 3.04
CA THR A 156 -25.46 -2.05 2.56
C THR A 156 -25.53 -0.53 2.72
N GLY A 157 -26.67 0.05 2.36
CA GLY A 157 -26.89 1.49 2.47
C GLY A 157 -26.75 1.98 3.91
N GLU A 158 -27.39 1.28 4.86
CA GLU A 158 -27.30 1.59 6.29
C GLU A 158 -25.85 1.56 6.80
N GLN A 159 -25.06 0.56 6.41
CA GLN A 159 -23.65 0.48 6.79
C GLN A 159 -22.79 1.59 6.16
N LEU A 160 -23.06 1.95 4.90
CA LEU A 160 -22.37 3.07 4.25
C LEU A 160 -22.68 4.40 4.94
N ASP A 161 -23.90 4.59 5.40
CA ASP A 161 -24.31 5.82 6.10
C ASP A 161 -23.72 5.90 7.51
N ALA A 162 -23.59 4.76 8.19
CA ALA A 162 -22.89 4.66 9.47
C ALA A 162 -21.37 4.89 9.35
N CYS A 163 -20.77 4.63 8.18
CA CYS A 163 -19.35 4.90 7.95
C CYS A 163 -19.08 6.40 7.79
N TYR A 164 -17.99 6.87 8.40
CA TYR A 164 -17.41 8.15 8.09
C TYR A 164 -17.00 8.20 6.61
N GLN A 165 -17.02 9.40 6.03
CA GLN A 165 -16.33 9.63 4.76
C GLN A 165 -14.86 9.25 4.91
N GLY A 166 -14.30 8.64 3.87
CA GLY A 166 -12.91 8.20 3.88
C GLY A 166 -12.74 6.76 3.42
N CYS A 167 -11.64 6.15 3.85
CA CYS A 167 -11.34 4.76 3.53
C CYS A 167 -12.29 3.82 4.29
N CYS A 168 -12.82 2.82 3.59
CA CYS A 168 -13.58 1.71 4.17
C CYS A 168 -13.18 0.40 3.48
N VAL A 169 -13.63 -0.71 4.04
CA VAL A 169 -13.41 -2.06 3.49
C VAL A 169 -14.77 -2.66 3.15
N ILE A 170 -14.92 -3.12 1.91
CA ILE A 170 -16.07 -3.92 1.53
C ILE A 170 -15.75 -5.41 1.69
N ARG A 171 -16.72 -6.18 2.17
CA ARG A 171 -16.66 -7.64 2.32
C ARG A 171 -17.91 -8.26 1.71
N LEU A 172 -17.83 -9.53 1.32
CA LEU A 172 -19.05 -10.30 1.06
C LEU A 172 -19.79 -10.56 2.38
N ARG A 173 -21.12 -10.54 2.32
CA ARG A 173 -21.97 -10.97 3.43
C ARG A 173 -21.78 -12.46 3.72
N GLU A 174 -21.97 -12.81 4.98
CA GLU A 174 -21.99 -14.21 5.40
C GLU A 174 -23.23 -14.90 4.81
N GLY A 175 -23.08 -16.14 4.35
CA GLY A 175 -24.17 -16.92 3.76
C GLY A 175 -24.43 -16.69 2.27
N GLU A 176 -23.64 -15.84 1.59
CA GLU A 176 -23.69 -15.73 0.13
C GLU A 176 -23.18 -17.03 -0.53
N THR A 177 -23.95 -17.60 -1.45
CA THR A 177 -23.54 -18.78 -2.20
C THR A 177 -22.49 -18.39 -3.24
N LEU A 178 -21.27 -18.88 -3.07
CA LEU A 178 -20.16 -18.65 -3.99
C LEU A 178 -20.14 -19.72 -5.10
N PRO A 179 -19.59 -19.40 -6.28
CA PRO A 179 -19.47 -20.38 -7.35
C PRO A 179 -18.56 -21.55 -6.95
N PRO A 180 -18.78 -22.75 -7.51
CA PRO A 180 -17.93 -23.91 -7.26
C PRO A 180 -16.47 -23.62 -7.62
N GLY A 181 -15.54 -23.95 -6.71
CA GLY A 181 -14.11 -23.71 -6.91
C GLY A 181 -13.62 -22.34 -6.44
N THR A 182 -14.51 -21.46 -5.95
CA THR A 182 -14.08 -20.35 -5.09
C THR A 182 -13.46 -20.96 -3.84
N VAL A 183 -12.21 -20.61 -3.53
CA VAL A 183 -11.46 -21.21 -2.43
C VAL A 183 -12.18 -20.93 -1.11
N GLU A 184 -12.93 -21.91 -0.61
CA GLU A 184 -13.54 -21.90 0.73
C GLU A 184 -12.41 -21.86 1.76
N GLY A 185 -11.99 -20.65 2.15
CA GLY A 185 -10.87 -20.43 3.07
C GLY A 185 -9.84 -19.39 2.62
N ALA A 186 -9.85 -18.96 1.35
CA ALA A 186 -9.23 -17.69 1.02
C ALA A 186 -10.03 -16.60 1.76
N ALA A 187 -9.35 -15.84 2.64
CA ALA A 187 -9.94 -14.85 3.53
C ALA A 187 -11.10 -14.08 2.87
N PRO A 188 -12.17 -13.71 3.60
CA PRO A 188 -13.33 -13.04 3.04
C PRO A 188 -12.85 -11.92 2.15
N LEU A 189 -13.21 -12.00 0.88
CA LEU A 189 -12.67 -11.16 -0.18
C LEU A 189 -12.94 -9.70 0.20
N ALA A 190 -11.91 -9.07 0.75
CA ALA A 190 -12.00 -7.76 1.35
C ALA A 190 -11.29 -6.78 0.41
N VAL A 191 -11.95 -5.67 0.10
CA VAL A 191 -11.43 -4.69 -0.84
C VAL A 191 -11.49 -3.30 -0.22
N THR A 192 -10.37 -2.60 -0.27
CA THR A 192 -10.30 -1.21 0.16
C THR A 192 -11.06 -0.30 -0.82
N CYS A 193 -11.87 0.58 -0.25
CA CYS A 193 -12.72 1.52 -0.97
C CYS A 193 -12.62 2.92 -0.37
N TRP A 194 -12.94 3.92 -1.17
CA TRP A 194 -13.17 5.29 -0.75
C TRP A 194 -14.67 5.58 -0.73
N LYS A 195 -15.24 5.75 0.47
CA LYS A 195 -16.61 6.22 0.69
C LYS A 195 -16.61 7.75 0.65
N GLY A 196 -17.11 8.29 -0.46
CA GLY A 196 -17.42 9.71 -0.58
C GLY A 196 -18.84 10.03 -0.10
N PRO A 197 -19.27 11.30 -0.22
CA PRO A 197 -20.65 11.70 0.09
C PRO A 197 -21.68 11.10 -0.86
N ALA A 198 -21.33 10.94 -2.14
CA ALA A 198 -22.27 10.53 -3.20
C ALA A 198 -21.83 9.28 -3.97
N SER A 199 -20.69 8.66 -3.62
CA SER A 199 -20.16 7.50 -4.33
C SER A 199 -19.28 6.62 -3.46
N LEU A 200 -19.15 5.36 -3.88
CA LEU A 200 -18.18 4.40 -3.38
C LEU A 200 -17.21 4.07 -4.52
N ASN A 201 -15.91 4.13 -4.25
CA ASN A 201 -14.87 3.96 -5.28
C ASN A 201 -13.84 2.94 -4.84
N LEU A 202 -13.47 1.99 -5.69
CA LEU A 202 -12.41 1.04 -5.38
C LEU A 202 -11.04 1.72 -5.30
N LEU A 203 -10.23 1.31 -4.32
CA LEU A 203 -8.86 1.79 -4.14
C LEU A 203 -7.82 0.83 -4.74
N ILE A 204 -8.27 -0.25 -5.38
CA ILE A 204 -7.42 -1.25 -6.03
C ILE A 204 -7.29 -1.03 -7.55
N PRO A 205 -6.20 -1.50 -8.18
CA PRO A 205 -6.03 -1.50 -9.64
C PRO A 205 -7.16 -2.24 -10.38
N ALA A 206 -7.34 -1.93 -11.66
CA ALA A 206 -8.34 -2.59 -12.51
C ALA A 206 -8.04 -4.08 -12.72
N THR A 207 -6.77 -4.44 -12.83
CA THR A 207 -6.32 -5.82 -12.95
C THR A 207 -6.69 -6.64 -11.71
N GLU A 208 -6.43 -6.11 -10.52
CA GLU A 208 -6.78 -6.76 -9.26
C GLU A 208 -8.29 -6.89 -9.09
N ALA A 209 -9.05 -5.82 -9.35
CA ALA A 209 -10.52 -5.87 -9.30
C ALA A 209 -11.09 -6.92 -10.25
N PHE A 210 -10.50 -7.05 -11.44
CA PHE A 210 -10.92 -8.06 -12.41
C PHE A 210 -10.60 -9.49 -11.95
N VAL A 211 -9.41 -9.75 -11.41
CA VAL A 211 -9.07 -11.07 -10.85
C VAL A 211 -10.05 -11.44 -9.74
N ILE A 212 -10.32 -10.51 -8.83
CA ILE A 212 -11.28 -10.67 -7.74
C ILE A 212 -12.70 -10.98 -8.29
N LEU A 213 -13.14 -10.26 -9.33
CA LEU A 213 -14.42 -10.51 -9.98
C LEU A 213 -14.51 -11.90 -10.60
N GLU A 214 -13.46 -12.33 -11.30
CA GLU A 214 -13.37 -13.66 -11.94
C GLU A 214 -13.41 -14.78 -10.90
N GLN A 215 -12.71 -14.62 -9.76
CA GLN A 215 -12.77 -15.58 -8.64
C GLN A 215 -14.17 -15.70 -8.02
N LEU A 216 -14.98 -14.65 -8.14
CA LEU A 216 -16.39 -14.63 -7.72
C LEU A 216 -17.36 -15.05 -8.82
N GLY A 217 -16.87 -15.59 -9.94
CA GLY A 217 -17.69 -16.03 -11.07
C GLY A 217 -18.32 -14.89 -11.88
N GLY A 218 -17.81 -13.66 -11.71
CA GLY A 218 -18.23 -12.51 -12.49
C GLY A 218 -17.54 -12.48 -13.86
N GLU A 219 -18.22 -11.91 -14.85
CA GLU A 219 -17.69 -11.80 -16.20
C GLU A 219 -16.71 -10.63 -16.35
N LYS A 220 -15.80 -10.71 -17.33
CA LYS A 220 -14.98 -9.58 -17.75
C LYS A 220 -15.89 -8.39 -18.03
N PRO A 221 -15.63 -7.21 -17.43
CA PRO A 221 -16.30 -6.00 -17.85
C PRO A 221 -16.10 -5.87 -19.35
N LYS A 222 -17.20 -5.86 -20.12
CA LYS A 222 -17.15 -5.45 -21.52
C LYS A 222 -16.45 -4.10 -21.51
N LYS A 223 -15.59 -3.80 -22.49
CA LYS A 223 -15.00 -2.46 -22.66
C LYS A 223 -16.14 -1.46 -22.88
N THR A 224 -16.81 -1.08 -21.81
CA THR A 224 -17.77 0.00 -21.76
C THR A 224 -16.88 1.23 -21.82
N GLY A 225 -17.10 2.05 -22.84
CA GLY A 225 -16.39 3.31 -23.06
C GLY A 225 -16.72 4.32 -21.98
N TYR A 226 -16.42 4.02 -20.72
CA TYR A 226 -16.34 5.02 -19.67
C TYR A 226 -14.97 5.70 -19.80
N ASN A 227 -14.88 6.55 -20.83
CA ASN A 227 -13.87 7.59 -20.85
C ASN A 227 -14.02 8.41 -19.57
N GLY A 228 -12.91 8.64 -18.87
CA GLY A 228 -12.78 9.63 -17.80
C GLY A 228 -13.01 11.08 -18.25
N GLU A 229 -13.89 11.31 -19.22
CA GLU A 229 -14.21 12.60 -19.83
C GLU A 229 -15.70 12.92 -19.65
N LYS A 230 -16.16 12.95 -18.39
CA LYS A 230 -17.20 13.87 -17.89
C LYS A 230 -17.22 13.94 -16.36
N GLY A 231 -16.05 13.76 -15.73
CA GLY A 231 -15.79 14.08 -14.32
C GLY A 231 -14.96 15.36 -14.12
N LYS A 232 -14.88 16.24 -15.14
CA LYS A 232 -14.10 17.50 -15.06
C LYS A 232 -14.75 18.62 -14.23
N GLN A 233 -15.89 18.36 -13.57
CA GLN A 233 -16.47 19.27 -12.57
C GLN A 233 -16.87 18.53 -11.28
N ALA A 234 -15.97 17.69 -10.74
CA ALA A 234 -15.90 17.39 -9.30
C ALA A 234 -14.51 16.88 -8.88
N GLN A 235 -13.47 17.19 -9.68
CA GLN A 235 -12.08 16.85 -9.40
C GLN A 235 -11.31 18.08 -8.88
N GLN A 236 -11.93 18.87 -8.01
CA GLN A 236 -11.21 19.82 -7.15
C GLN A 236 -10.95 19.12 -5.81
N GLY A 237 -9.89 18.31 -5.84
CA GLY A 237 -9.49 17.50 -4.71
C GLY A 237 -8.40 16.49 -5.08
N LYS A 238 -7.55 16.80 -6.07
CA LYS A 238 -6.26 16.10 -6.22
C LYS A 238 -5.44 16.37 -4.95
N PRO A 239 -5.11 15.35 -4.14
CA PRO A 239 -3.92 15.46 -3.30
C PRO A 239 -2.74 15.62 -4.26
N ALA A 240 -1.88 16.60 -4.00
CA ALA A 240 -0.65 16.73 -4.74
C ALA A 240 0.24 15.52 -4.41
N ALA A 241 0.16 14.47 -5.22
CA ALA A 241 1.25 13.53 -5.34
C ALA A 241 2.31 14.25 -6.17
N ALA A 242 3.35 14.76 -5.49
CA ALA A 242 4.61 15.02 -6.15
C ALA A 242 5.06 13.71 -6.80
N ALA A 243 5.10 13.71 -8.12
CA ALA A 243 5.73 12.69 -8.91
C ALA A 243 7.22 13.03 -8.97
N GLU A 244 8.03 12.32 -8.20
CA GLU A 244 9.42 12.05 -8.56
C GLU A 244 9.52 10.52 -8.68
N GLY A 245 10.02 10.07 -9.83
CA GLY A 245 10.10 8.67 -10.19
C GLY A 245 11.20 7.97 -9.41
N ASP A 246 10.90 6.75 -8.96
CA ASP A 246 11.91 5.78 -8.61
C ASP A 246 11.61 4.50 -9.39
N ALA A 247 12.44 4.24 -10.38
CA ALA A 247 12.41 3.05 -11.19
C ALA A 247 13.40 2.06 -10.58
N SER A 248 12.87 1.01 -9.95
CA SER A 248 13.64 -0.21 -9.74
C SER A 248 12.69 -1.40 -9.73
N ASP A 249 12.17 -1.73 -10.92
CA ASP A 249 11.77 -3.09 -11.23
C ASP A 249 13.02 -3.78 -11.81
N ALA A 250 13.73 -4.53 -10.97
CA ALA A 250 14.90 -5.28 -11.39
C ALA A 250 14.45 -6.65 -11.89
N THR A 251 14.15 -6.73 -13.19
CA THR A 251 14.06 -8.01 -13.91
C THR A 251 15.47 -8.63 -13.94
N VAL A 252 15.67 -9.73 -13.22
CA VAL A 252 16.94 -10.49 -13.29
C VAL A 252 16.96 -11.25 -14.61
N LYS A 253 17.82 -10.80 -15.53
CA LYS A 253 18.15 -11.55 -16.75
C LYS A 253 19.35 -12.44 -16.43
N ALA A 254 19.13 -13.75 -16.42
CA ALA A 254 20.21 -14.73 -16.30
C ALA A 254 20.97 -14.78 -17.63
N GLU A 255 22.26 -14.44 -17.60
CA GLU A 255 23.21 -14.82 -18.65
C GLU A 255 24.13 -15.89 -18.11
N ALA A 256 24.14 -17.03 -18.81
CA ALA A 256 25.06 -18.12 -18.62
C ALA A 256 26.36 -17.80 -19.37
N THR A 257 27.49 -17.93 -18.70
CA THR A 257 28.80 -18.14 -19.34
C THR A 257 29.54 -19.21 -18.56
N ALA A 258 29.90 -20.27 -19.28
CA ALA A 258 30.71 -21.38 -18.83
C ALA A 258 32.22 -21.08 -18.99
N ASP A 259 33.01 -21.92 -18.32
CA ASP A 259 34.46 -22.16 -18.41
C ASP A 259 35.38 -21.13 -17.74
N GLY A 260 36.37 -21.50 -16.91
CA GLY A 260 36.89 -22.82 -16.54
C GLY A 260 38.13 -22.66 -15.65
N ALA A 261 38.54 -23.78 -15.04
CA ALA A 261 39.80 -24.06 -14.35
C ALA A 261 40.07 -23.44 -12.96
N GLU A 262 39.99 -24.29 -11.93
CA GLU A 262 40.85 -24.20 -10.74
C GLU A 262 41.54 -25.55 -10.48
N PRO A 263 42.76 -25.52 -9.91
CA PRO A 263 43.65 -26.67 -9.81
C PRO A 263 43.43 -27.51 -8.55
N GLU A 264 43.95 -28.73 -8.64
CA GLU A 264 44.09 -29.77 -7.63
C GLU A 264 44.80 -29.28 -6.35
N ALA A 265 44.20 -29.52 -5.18
CA ALA A 265 44.87 -29.41 -3.88
C ALA A 265 44.38 -30.49 -2.90
N THR A 266 45.25 -31.49 -2.77
CA THR A 266 45.52 -32.45 -1.69
C THR A 266 44.82 -32.26 -0.33
N ALA A 267 44.21 -33.35 0.15
CA ALA A 267 43.69 -33.53 1.49
C ALA A 267 44.80 -33.67 2.56
N PRO A 268 44.55 -33.25 3.81
CA PRO A 268 45.28 -33.76 4.96
C PRO A 268 44.49 -34.79 5.78
N ALA A 269 45.28 -35.61 6.46
CA ALA A 269 44.99 -36.89 7.09
C ALA A 269 43.99 -36.85 8.27
N ALA A 270 43.29 -37.98 8.41
CA ALA A 270 42.54 -38.37 9.59
C ALA A 270 43.37 -39.32 10.47
N ALA A 271 43.41 -39.05 11.76
CA ALA A 271 43.62 -39.96 12.89
C ALA A 271 43.41 -39.11 14.18
N PRO A 272 42.92 -39.66 15.31
CA PRO A 272 43.23 -41.01 15.79
C PRO A 272 42.05 -41.80 16.38
N GLU A 273 42.25 -43.09 16.63
CA GLU A 273 41.97 -43.77 17.92
C GLU A 273 42.12 -45.30 17.77
N ALA A 274 43.14 -45.88 18.40
CA ALA A 274 43.13 -47.22 19.00
C ALA A 274 44.35 -47.38 19.93
N GLU A 275 44.05 -47.79 21.17
CA GLU A 275 44.89 -48.10 22.36
C GLU A 275 45.59 -46.97 23.13
#